data_AF-A0A1B6FN85-F1
#
_entry.id   AF-A0A1B6FN85-F1
#
_cell.length_a   1.000
_cell.length_b   1.000
_cell.length_c   1.000
_cell.angle_alpha   90.00
_cell.angle_beta   90.00
_cell.angle_gamma   90.00
#
_symmetry.space_group_name_H-M   'P 1'
#
loop_
_entity.id
_entity.type
_entity.pdbx_description
1 polymer ?
#
loop_
_entity_poly.entity_id
_entity_poly.type
_entity_poly.pdbx_seq_one_letter_code
_entity_poly.pdbx_strand_id
1 'polypeptide(L)'
;VNVSAEEVTLTKNLKLGALDSDIAPVENEQPARRKLVILADSHGRGLQSIVSERLPRNYEVEVFFMPNGKLKHVTSRLGNLLNKLTANDSVVVIGGTNDV
;
A
#
# COMPACT_ATOMS: atom_id res chain seq x y z
N VAL A 1 -9.23 24.28 -47.36
CA VAL A 1 -9.11 23.03 -46.59
C VAL A 1 -9.42 23.39 -45.15
N ASN A 2 -10.58 23.00 -44.66
CA ASN A 2 -11.11 23.48 -43.39
C ASN A 2 -11.61 22.28 -42.57
N VAL A 3 -11.38 22.38 -41.25
CA VAL A 3 -11.99 21.68 -40.09
C VAL A 3 -11.80 20.15 -39.99
N SER A 4 -10.96 19.67 -39.05
CA SER A 4 -11.17 19.50 -37.59
C SER A 4 -12.11 18.34 -37.27
N ALA A 5 -11.52 17.17 -36.97
CA ALA A 5 -12.23 15.97 -36.53
C ALA A 5 -12.29 15.98 -34.99
N GLU A 6 -13.41 16.45 -34.45
CA GLU A 6 -13.78 16.24 -33.06
C GLU A 6 -14.72 15.02 -33.04
N GLU A 7 -14.24 13.92 -32.48
CA GLU A 7 -14.96 12.64 -32.47
C GLU A 7 -16.05 12.68 -31.39
N VAL A 8 -17.29 12.98 -31.81
CA VAL A 8 -18.48 13.01 -30.95
C VAL A 8 -18.87 11.58 -30.59
N THR A 9 -18.55 11.14 -29.38
CA THR A 9 -19.02 9.84 -28.87
C THR A 9 -20.45 9.99 -28.33
N LEU A 10 -21.45 9.58 -29.12
CA LEU A 10 -22.84 9.44 -28.68
C LEU A 10 -23.00 8.22 -27.75
N THR A 11 -23.01 8.43 -26.43
CA THR A 11 -23.63 7.46 -25.52
C THR A 11 -25.12 7.77 -25.35
N LYS A 12 -25.94 6.87 -25.91
CA LYS A 12 -27.41 6.85 -25.84
C LYS A 12 -27.88 6.86 -24.37
N ASN A 13 -28.38 8.00 -23.90
CA ASN A 13 -29.13 8.06 -22.65
C ASN A 13 -30.62 7.79 -22.93
N LEU A 14 -31.01 6.51 -22.94
CA LEU A 14 -32.42 6.11 -22.91
C LEU A 14 -32.67 5.17 -21.72
N LYS A 15 -33.21 5.72 -20.64
CA LYS A 15 -34.59 5.39 -20.22
C LYS A 15 -35.00 6.28 -19.04
N LEU A 16 -35.93 7.19 -19.33
CA LEU A 16 -36.90 7.72 -18.37
C LEU A 16 -37.69 6.53 -17.81
N GLY A 17 -37.76 6.45 -16.48
CA GLY A 17 -38.57 5.49 -15.75
C GLY A 17 -38.25 5.56 -14.27
N ALA A 18 -38.90 6.48 -13.57
CA ALA A 18 -38.82 6.65 -12.13
C ALA A 18 -39.26 5.38 -11.40
N LEU A 19 -38.47 4.90 -10.42
CA LEU A 19 -38.93 4.23 -9.19
C LEU A 19 -37.87 4.45 -8.09
N ASP A 20 -38.29 5.16 -7.03
CA ASP A 20 -37.62 5.26 -5.73
C ASP A 20 -37.40 3.87 -5.11
N SER A 21 -36.18 3.62 -4.59
CA SER A 21 -35.91 2.99 -3.29
C SER A 21 -34.41 2.75 -3.11
N ASP A 22 -33.81 3.46 -2.16
CA ASP A 22 -32.72 2.99 -1.30
C ASP A 22 -31.52 2.30 -1.97
N ILE A 23 -30.82 3.00 -2.88
CA ILE A 23 -29.45 2.59 -3.24
C ILE A 23 -28.52 3.16 -2.16
N ALA A 24 -28.28 2.36 -1.11
CA ALA A 24 -27.17 2.58 -0.20
C ALA A 24 -25.88 2.79 -1.03
N PRO A 25 -24.97 3.70 -0.64
CA PRO A 25 -23.74 3.90 -1.38
C PRO A 25 -23.04 2.55 -1.47
N VAL A 26 -22.74 2.12 -2.70
CA VAL A 26 -21.94 0.93 -2.95
C VAL A 26 -20.57 1.24 -2.38
N GLU A 27 -20.35 0.84 -1.13
CA GLU A 27 -19.04 0.83 -0.51
C GLU A 27 -18.20 -0.06 -1.42
N ASN A 28 -17.35 0.56 -2.24
CA ASN A 28 -16.22 -0.13 -2.84
C ASN A 28 -15.35 -0.56 -1.67
N GLU A 29 -15.66 -1.72 -1.06
CA GLU A 29 -14.77 -2.41 -0.15
C GLU A 29 -13.54 -2.80 -0.94
N GLN A 30 -12.62 -1.84 -1.13
CA GLN A 30 -11.27 -2.17 -1.53
C GLN A 30 -10.77 -3.15 -0.46
N PRO A 31 -10.35 -4.37 -0.83
CA PRO A 31 -9.93 -5.35 0.15
C PRO A 31 -8.88 -4.72 1.05
N ALA A 32 -9.10 -4.82 2.37
CA ALA A 32 -8.26 -4.17 3.37
C ALA A 32 -6.78 -4.39 3.03
N ARG A 33 -6.07 -3.28 2.77
CA ARG A 33 -4.65 -3.35 2.39
C ARG A 33 -3.88 -3.93 3.56
N ARG A 34 -3.13 -5.00 3.30
CA ARG A 34 -2.25 -5.65 4.29
C ARG A 34 -0.98 -4.83 4.42
N LYS A 35 -0.47 -4.68 5.63
CA LYS A 35 0.78 -3.95 5.87
C LYS A 35 1.95 -4.93 5.99
N LEU A 36 3.03 -4.63 5.28
CA LEU A 36 4.34 -5.26 5.44
C LEU A 36 5.31 -4.22 5.99
N VAL A 37 5.81 -4.46 7.20
CA VAL A 37 6.83 -3.62 7.83
C VAL A 37 8.15 -4.34 7.76
N ILE A 38 9.18 -3.68 7.22
CA ILE A 38 10.54 -4.18 7.21
C ILE A 38 11.39 -3.29 8.13
N LEU A 39 12.02 -3.89 9.13
CA LEU A 39 12.98 -3.23 9.98
C LEU A 39 14.37 -3.75 9.66
N ALA A 40 15.29 -2.85 9.32
CA ALA A 40 16.58 -3.26 8.82
C ALA A 40 17.76 -2.40 9.32
N ASP A 41 18.98 -2.94 9.20
CA ASP A 41 20.21 -2.15 9.29
C ASP A 41 20.49 -1.42 7.95
N SER A 42 21.75 -1.09 7.64
CA SER A 42 22.13 -0.49 6.35
C SER A 42 21.65 -1.25 5.11
N HIS A 43 21.43 -2.56 5.20
CA HIS A 43 20.97 -3.42 4.10
C HIS A 43 19.49 -3.23 3.76
N GLY A 44 18.74 -2.49 4.59
CA GLY A 44 17.37 -2.10 4.29
C GLY A 44 17.21 -1.04 3.20
N ARG A 45 18.31 -0.36 2.85
CA ARG A 45 18.28 0.77 1.92
C ARG A 45 17.76 0.32 0.54
N GLY A 46 16.69 0.96 0.08
CA GLY A 46 16.10 0.69 -1.23
C GLY A 46 15.15 -0.52 -1.27
N LEU A 47 15.00 -1.29 -0.18
CA LEU A 47 14.09 -2.42 -0.15
C LEU A 47 12.63 -2.01 -0.37
N GLN A 48 12.23 -0.81 0.05
CA GLN A 48 10.84 -0.37 -0.11
C GLN A 48 10.41 -0.35 -1.58
N SER A 49 11.21 0.22 -2.48
CA SER A 49 10.88 0.26 -3.91
C SER A 49 10.82 -1.15 -4.49
N ILE A 50 11.86 -1.94 -4.23
CA ILE A 50 11.99 -3.31 -4.76
C ILE A 50 10.83 -4.19 -4.31
N VAL A 51 10.46 -4.11 -3.04
CA VAL A 51 9.40 -4.94 -2.46
C VAL A 51 8.02 -4.44 -2.90
N SER A 52 7.81 -3.12 -2.98
CA SER A 52 6.53 -2.55 -3.46
C SER A 52 6.26 -2.84 -4.93
N GLU A 53 7.30 -2.91 -5.76
CA GLU A 53 7.18 -3.26 -7.18
C GLU A 53 6.86 -4.74 -7.41
N ARG A 54 7.27 -5.62 -6.47
CA ARG A 54 7.10 -7.08 -6.59
C ARG A 54 5.88 -7.62 -5.87
N LEU A 55 5.42 -6.94 -4.82
CA LEU A 55 4.22 -7.36 -4.10
C LEU A 55 2.94 -6.93 -4.83
N PRO A 56 1.86 -7.70 -4.69
CA PRO A 56 0.57 -7.30 -5.23
C PRO A 56 0.08 -6.01 -4.57
N ARG A 57 -0.71 -5.22 -5.31
CA ARG A 57 -1.15 -3.85 -4.93
C ARG A 57 -2.03 -3.78 -3.67
N ASN A 58 -2.39 -4.92 -3.10
CA ASN A 58 -3.08 -5.03 -1.83
C ASN A 58 -2.14 -4.99 -0.62
N TYR A 59 -0.83 -4.80 -0.83
CA TYR A 59 0.14 -4.56 0.24
C TYR A 59 0.56 -3.10 0.34
N GLU A 60 0.59 -2.58 1.56
CA GLU A 60 1.27 -1.35 1.95
C GLU A 60 2.62 -1.73 2.54
N VAL A 61 3.72 -1.28 1.92
CA VAL A 61 5.08 -1.62 2.34
C VAL A 61 5.72 -0.42 3.03
N GLU A 62 6.13 -0.61 4.27
CA GLU A 62 6.93 0.36 5.02
C GLU A 62 8.29 -0.25 5.36
N VAL A 63 9.37 0.49 5.08
CA VAL A 63 10.72 0.06 5.43
C VAL A 63 11.37 1.10 6.32
N PHE A 64 11.79 0.69 7.52
CA PHE A 64 12.58 1.50 8.43
C PHE A 64 13.97 0.90 8.51
N PHE A 65 14.96 1.65 8.05
CA PHE A 65 16.35 1.21 8.12
C PHE A 65 17.19 2.16 8.98
N MET A 66 18.12 1.59 9.74
CA MET A 66 19.04 2.34 10.59
C MET A 66 20.49 2.01 10.21
N PRO A 67 21.19 2.92 9.50
CA PRO A 67 22.60 2.73 9.15
C PRO A 67 23.44 2.52 10.42
N ASN A 68 24.35 1.54 10.40
CA ASN A 68 25.20 1.18 11.54
C ASN A 68 24.40 0.83 12.83
N GLY A 69 23.10 0.57 12.69
CA GLY A 69 22.24 0.18 13.78
C GLY A 69 22.56 -1.25 14.20
N LYS A 70 22.77 -1.45 15.51
CA LYS A 70 22.68 -2.76 16.14
C LYS A 70 21.24 -3.24 16.13
N LEU A 71 21.02 -4.55 16.19
CA LEU A 71 19.67 -5.15 16.21
C LEU A 71 18.78 -4.52 17.29
N LYS A 72 19.33 -4.24 18.47
CA LYS A 72 18.62 -3.57 19.58
C LYS A 72 18.05 -2.19 19.21
N HIS A 73 18.72 -1.45 18.33
CA HIS A 73 18.25 -0.14 17.89
C HIS A 73 17.14 -0.28 16.85
N VAL A 74 17.27 -1.26 15.95
CA VAL A 74 16.27 -1.58 14.93
C VAL A 74 14.96 -2.05 15.58
N THR A 75 15.03 -2.87 16.63
CA THR A 75 13.85 -3.38 17.35
C THR A 75 13.26 -2.41 18.36
N SER A 76 14.00 -1.37 18.79
CA SER A 76 13.47 -0.37 19.75
C SER A 76 12.21 0.36 19.25
N ARG A 77 12.01 0.43 17.93
CA ARG A 77 10.85 1.07 17.29
C ARG A 77 9.65 0.13 17.12
N LEU A 78 9.83 -1.17 17.37
CA LEU A 78 8.84 -2.21 17.13
C LEU A 78 7.55 -1.97 17.95
N GLY A 79 7.67 -1.58 19.22
CA GLY A 79 6.51 -1.43 20.12
C GLY A 79 5.44 -0.48 19.60
N ASN A 80 5.82 0.71 19.12
CA ASN A 80 4.88 1.69 18.57
C ASN A 80 4.30 1.26 17.21
N LEU A 81 5.02 0.42 16.50
CA LEU A 81 4.68 -0.05 15.16
C LEU A 81 3.70 -1.23 15.23
N LEU A 82 3.95 -2.18 16.13
CA LEU A 82 3.08 -3.33 16.39
C LEU A 82 1.67 -2.91 16.81
N ASN A 83 1.54 -1.80 17.55
CA ASN A 83 0.22 -1.26 17.97
C ASN A 83 -0.67 -0.84 16.79
N LYS A 84 -0.10 -0.65 15.59
CA LYS A 84 -0.83 -0.28 14.37
C LYS A 84 -1.06 -1.46 13.43
N LEU A 85 -0.62 -2.66 13.81
CA LEU A 85 -0.71 -3.87 12.99
C LEU A 85 -1.85 -4.76 13.47
N THR A 86 -2.43 -5.46 12.50
CA THR A 86 -3.47 -6.47 12.67
C THR A 86 -2.88 -7.87 12.48
N ALA A 87 -3.68 -8.91 12.76
CA ALA A 87 -3.26 -10.30 12.58
C ALA A 87 -2.92 -10.68 11.11
N ASN A 88 -3.34 -9.86 10.14
CA ASN A 88 -3.06 -10.09 8.72
C ASN A 88 -1.81 -9.35 8.22
N ASP A 89 -1.18 -8.56 9.09
CA ASP A 89 0.00 -7.79 8.75
C ASP A 89 1.27 -8.56 9.11
N SER A 90 2.37 -8.21 8.46
CA SER A 90 3.65 -8.92 8.60
C SER A 90 4.76 -7.96 8.99
N VAL A 91 5.64 -8.42 9.88
CA VAL A 91 6.87 -7.72 10.25
C VAL A 91 8.06 -8.59 9.92
N VAL A 92 9.01 -8.02 9.19
CA VAL A 92 10.28 -8.66 8.83
C VAL A 92 11.40 -7.88 9.48
N VAL A 93 12.29 -8.57 10.20
CA VAL A 93 13.46 -7.95 10.85
C VAL A 93 14.72 -8.48 10.17
N ILE A 94 15.55 -7.58 9.64
CA ILE A 94 16.81 -7.86 8.94
C ILE A 94 17.93 -7.11 9.66
N GLY A 95 18.69 -7.80 10.51
CA GLY A 95 19.77 -7.18 11.26
C GLY A 95 20.77 -8.20 11.79
N GLY A 96 21.73 -7.74 12.58
CA GLY A 96 22.81 -8.56 13.13
C GLY A 96 24.17 -8.31 12.48
N THR A 97 24.23 -7.63 11.33
CA THR A 97 25.51 -7.37 10.64
C THR A 97 26.46 -6.50 11.45
N ASN A 98 25.92 -5.62 12.30
CA ASN A 98 26.70 -4.72 13.17
C ASN A 98 26.77 -5.21 14.64
N ASP A 99 26.30 -6.43 14.91
CA ASP A 99 26.28 -7.03 16.25
C ASP A 99 27.47 -8.00 16.49
N VAL A 100 28.28 -8.27 15.45
CA VAL A 100 29.53 -9.04 15.49
C VAL A 100 30.76 -8.19 15.83
#